data_AF-A0A3D5Q9R5-F1
#
_entry.id   AF-A0A3D5Q9R5-F1
#
_cell.length_a   1.000
_cell.length_b   1.000
_cell.length_c   1.000
_cell.angle_alpha   90.00
_cell.angle_beta   90.00
_cell.angle_gamma   90.00
#
_symmetry.space_group_name_H-M   'P 1'
#
loop_
_entity.id
_entity.type
_entity.pdbx_description
1 polymer ?
#
loop_
_entity_poly.entity_id
_entity_poly.type
_entity_poly.pdbx_seq_one_letter_code
_entity_poly.pdbx_strand_id
1 'polypeptide(L)'
;MNREDYRKNINISDKNYEYFSITQLSEKGYDVSSLPFSIRILVENILRNMGDGIVEESDLKNICEWKGKYEEPVEIPYYPARVLMQDFTGVPAVVDLAAMRDAMAEIGGDPEKVNP
;
A
#
# COMPACT_ATOMS: atom_id res chain seq x y z
N MET A 1 16.47 2.67 1.83
CA MET A 1 16.10 1.65 0.81
C MET A 1 15.18 2.30 -0.19
N ASN A 2 15.38 2.09 -1.50
CA ASN A 2 14.46 2.59 -2.52
C ASN A 2 13.59 1.43 -3.03
N ARG A 3 12.29 1.62 -3.22
CA ARG A 3 11.41 0.56 -3.74
C ARG A 3 11.83 0.08 -5.13
N GLU A 4 12.42 0.97 -5.93
CA GLU A 4 12.85 0.66 -7.29
C GLU A 4 13.98 -0.38 -7.32
N ASP A 5 14.76 -0.51 -6.25
CA ASP A 5 15.78 -1.55 -6.08
C ASP A 5 15.18 -2.97 -6.10
N TYR A 6 13.86 -3.08 -5.84
CA TYR A 6 13.12 -4.32 -5.74
C TYR A 6 12.17 -4.56 -6.92
N ARG A 7 12.14 -3.66 -7.92
CA ARG A 7 11.29 -3.81 -9.10
C ARG A 7 11.87 -4.91 -10.00
N LYS A 8 11.04 -5.89 -10.34
CA LYS A 8 11.36 -6.97 -11.28
C LYS A 8 10.32 -7.07 -12.38
N ASN A 9 10.75 -7.70 -13.47
CA ASN A 9 9.91 -8.03 -14.60
C ASN A 9 9.60 -9.53 -14.61
N ILE A 10 8.38 -9.89 -14.98
CA ILE A 10 7.96 -11.26 -15.24
C ILE A 10 7.22 -11.30 -16.57
N ASN A 11 7.69 -12.14 -17.48
CA ASN A 11 7.02 -12.40 -18.76
C ASN A 11 6.05 -13.55 -18.58
N ILE A 12 4.77 -13.27 -18.80
CA ILE A 12 3.70 -14.28 -18.79
C ILE A 12 3.05 -14.25 -20.17
N SER A 13 3.23 -15.35 -20.91
CA SER A 13 2.90 -15.40 -22.34
C SER A 13 3.63 -14.28 -23.10
N ASP A 14 2.92 -13.42 -23.83
CA ASP A 14 3.49 -12.31 -24.60
C ASP A 14 3.35 -10.95 -23.88
N LYS A 15 3.09 -10.96 -22.57
CA LYS A 15 2.94 -9.75 -21.76
C LYS A 15 4.03 -9.68 -20.70
N ASN A 16 4.70 -8.54 -20.65
CA ASN A 16 5.62 -8.20 -19.57
C ASN A 16 4.86 -7.52 -18.43
N TYR A 17 5.08 -8.00 -17.21
CA TYR A 17 4.51 -7.46 -15.99
C TYR A 17 5.62 -7.03 -15.05
N GLU A 18 5.39 -5.93 -14.34
CA GLU A 18 6.27 -5.49 -13.28
C GLU A 18 5.71 -5.89 -11.92
N TYR A 19 6.60 -6.23 -11.00
CA TYR A 19 6.24 -6.53 -9.62
C TYR A 19 7.38 -6.14 -8.67
N PHE A 20 7.05 -5.96 -7.39
CA PHE A 20 8.04 -5.70 -6.35
C PHE A 20 8.42 -7.00 -5.63
N SER A 21 9.68 -7.39 -5.72
CA SER A 21 10.17 -8.70 -5.28
C SER A 21 10.54 -8.68 -3.81
N ILE A 22 9.60 -9.04 -2.91
CA ILE A 22 9.86 -9.14 -1.47
C ILE A 22 10.95 -10.15 -1.09
N THR A 23 11.27 -11.11 -1.97
CA THR A 23 12.35 -12.08 -1.72
C THR A 23 13.74 -11.46 -1.75
N GLN A 24 13.94 -10.34 -2.44
CA GLN A 24 15.21 -9.61 -2.46
C GLN A 24 15.51 -8.91 -1.13
N LEU A 25 14.51 -8.77 -0.24
CA LEU A 25 14.74 -8.25 1.11
C LEU A 25 15.69 -9.16 1.92
N SER A 26 15.84 -10.43 1.53
CA SER A 26 16.84 -11.33 2.11
C SER A 26 18.28 -10.89 1.87
N GLU A 27 18.57 -10.19 0.76
CA GLU A 27 19.88 -9.58 0.48
C GLU A 27 20.20 -8.45 1.46
N LYS A 28 19.19 -7.92 2.15
CA LYS A 28 19.31 -6.92 3.22
C LYS A 28 19.18 -7.53 4.63
N GLY A 29 19.10 -8.85 4.75
CA GLY A 29 19.02 -9.55 6.02
C GLY A 29 17.60 -9.81 6.54
N TYR A 30 16.56 -9.51 5.77
CA TYR A 30 15.18 -9.81 6.17
C TYR A 30 14.71 -11.16 5.63
N ASP A 31 14.44 -12.10 6.53
CA ASP A 31 13.87 -13.40 6.17
C ASP A 31 12.33 -13.32 6.03
N VAL A 32 11.88 -12.78 4.90
CA VAL A 32 10.46 -12.71 4.56
C VAL A 32 9.85 -14.10 4.33
N SER A 33 10.68 -15.12 4.09
CA SER A 33 10.24 -16.48 3.79
C SER A 33 9.74 -17.24 5.02
N SER A 34 10.12 -16.85 6.23
CA SER A 34 9.62 -17.41 7.49
C SER A 34 8.36 -16.72 8.01
N LEU A 35 8.03 -15.52 7.50
CA LEU A 35 6.83 -14.78 7.90
C LEU A 35 5.54 -15.54 7.52
N PRO A 36 4.45 -15.42 8.30
CA PRO A 36 3.15 -15.91 7.90
C PRO A 36 2.72 -15.30 6.56
N PHE A 37 2.00 -16.06 5.74
CA PHE A 37 1.65 -15.61 4.39
C PHE A 37 0.85 -14.29 4.38
N SER A 38 -0.03 -14.08 5.35
CA SER A 38 -0.76 -12.82 5.55
C SER A 38 0.17 -11.62 5.76
N ILE A 39 1.28 -11.82 6.49
CA ILE A 39 2.27 -10.77 6.73
C ILE A 39 3.08 -10.49 5.46
N ARG A 40 3.38 -11.51 4.64
CA ARG A 40 4.06 -11.31 3.35
C ARG A 40 3.27 -10.40 2.41
N ILE A 41 1.94 -10.46 2.46
CA ILE A 41 1.06 -9.55 1.71
C ILE A 41 1.26 -8.10 2.17
N LEU A 42 1.35 -7.88 3.48
CA LEU A 42 1.59 -6.55 4.05
C LEU A 42 3.01 -6.03 3.74
N VAL A 43 4.01 -6.92 3.76
CA VAL A 43 5.39 -6.58 3.34
C VAL A 43 5.40 -6.09 1.89
N GLU A 44 4.75 -6.80 0.97
CA GLU A 44 4.67 -6.37 -0.44
C GLU A 44 3.94 -5.02 -0.55
N ASN A 45 2.85 -4.88 0.18
CA ASN A 45 2.04 -3.67 0.17
C ASN A 45 2.84 -2.43 0.58
N ILE A 46 3.58 -2.54 1.68
CA ILE A 46 4.45 -1.48 2.20
C ILE A 46 5.61 -1.24 1.21
N LEU A 47 6.27 -2.30 0.74
CA LEU A 47 7.37 -2.18 -0.22
C LEU A 47 6.98 -1.42 -1.50
N ARG A 48 5.80 -1.74 -2.06
CA ARG A 48 5.31 -1.14 -3.30
C ARG A 48 4.93 0.34 -3.13
N ASN A 49 4.39 0.72 -1.98
CA ASN A 49 3.94 2.10 -1.72
C ASN A 49 5.00 2.98 -1.03
N MET A 50 6.12 2.42 -0.58
CA MET A 50 7.21 3.16 0.06
C MET A 50 7.67 4.37 -0.78
N GLY A 51 7.78 5.53 -0.12
CA GLY A 51 8.23 6.78 -0.73
C GLY A 51 7.11 7.64 -1.34
N ASP A 52 5.84 7.31 -1.09
CA ASP A 52 4.67 8.13 -1.45
C ASP A 52 4.34 9.25 -0.45
N GLY A 53 5.13 9.37 0.63
CA GLY A 53 4.98 10.36 1.69
C GLY A 53 4.17 9.87 2.89
N ILE A 54 3.55 8.70 2.81
CA ILE A 54 2.81 8.07 3.92
C ILE A 54 3.50 6.79 4.36
N VAL A 55 4.04 6.02 3.41
CA VAL A 55 4.79 4.80 3.70
C VAL A 55 6.29 5.07 3.73
N GLU A 56 6.88 4.89 4.90
CA GLU A 56 8.30 5.12 5.16
C GLU A 56 9.12 3.82 5.11
N GLU A 57 10.44 3.96 5.01
CA GLU A 57 11.35 2.82 5.12
C GLU A 57 11.28 2.15 6.49
N SER A 58 11.00 2.91 7.55
CA SER A 58 10.80 2.42 8.91
C SER A 58 9.67 1.40 8.98
N ASP A 59 8.55 1.65 8.28
CA ASP A 59 7.42 0.73 8.20
C ASP A 59 7.79 -0.61 7.57
N LEU A 60 8.59 -0.57 6.50
CA LEU A 60 9.08 -1.78 5.83
C LEU A 60 9.93 -2.62 6.77
N LYS A 61 10.80 -1.98 7.56
CA LYS A 61 11.63 -2.67 8.56
C LYS A 61 10.78 -3.29 9.65
N ASN A 62 9.82 -2.53 10.19
CA ASN A 62 8.92 -2.98 11.24
C ASN A 62 8.12 -4.22 10.83
N ILE A 63 7.59 -4.25 9.61
CA ILE A 63 6.80 -5.39 9.12
C ILE A 63 7.67 -6.60 8.74
N CYS A 64 8.91 -6.38 8.29
CA CYS A 64 9.85 -7.48 8.02
C CYS A 64 10.28 -8.19 9.30
N GLU A 65 10.35 -7.46 10.42
CA GLU A 65 10.67 -7.99 11.75
C GLU A 65 9.40 -8.36 12.55
N TRP A 66 8.31 -8.70 11.86
CA TRP A 66 7.04 -8.99 12.49
C TRP A 66 7.14 -10.06 13.59
N LYS A 67 6.47 -9.81 14.71
CA LYS A 67 6.38 -10.72 15.86
C LYS A 67 4.92 -11.06 16.14
N GLY A 68 4.66 -12.29 16.57
CA GLY A 68 3.31 -12.71 16.98
C GLY A 68 2.78 -11.99 18.22
N LYS A 69 3.66 -11.37 19.02
CA LYS A 69 3.30 -10.58 20.19
C LYS A 69 4.30 -9.44 20.36
N TYR A 70 3.78 -8.28 20.74
CA TYR A 70 4.57 -7.11 21.10
C TYR A 70 4.19 -6.67 22.53
N GLU A 71 5.13 -6.02 23.22
CA GLU A 71 4.84 -5.35 24.49
C GLU A 71 3.98 -4.11 24.26
N GLU A 72 4.30 -3.35 23.22
CA GLU A 72 3.52 -2.22 22.72
C GLU A 72 3.15 -2.44 21.24
N PRO A 73 1.89 -2.21 20.84
CA PRO A 73 1.50 -2.32 19.43
C PRO A 73 2.31 -1.40 18.54
N VAL A 74 2.76 -1.91 17.40
CA VAL A 74 3.39 -1.12 16.33
C VAL A 74 2.36 -0.90 15.23
N GLU A 75 2.08 0.35 14.91
CA GLU A 75 1.22 0.71 13.79
C GLU A 75 1.95 0.52 12.46
N ILE A 76 1.21 0.15 11.42
CA ILE A 76 1.71 0.01 10.06
C ILE A 76 0.71 0.62 9.08
N PRO A 77 1.18 1.31 8.03
CA PRO A 77 0.31 1.75 6.95
C PRO A 77 -0.15 0.54 6.12
N TYR A 78 -1.35 0.63 5.56
CA TYR A 78 -1.89 -0.38 4.66
C TYR A 78 -2.71 0.24 3.53
N TYR A 79 -2.32 -0.08 2.30
CA TYR A 79 -2.91 0.43 1.06
C TYR A 79 -3.67 -0.69 0.35
N PRO A 80 -4.94 -0.95 0.72
CA PRO A 80 -5.72 -2.00 0.08
C PRO A 80 -5.81 -1.77 -1.44
N ALA A 81 -5.72 -2.85 -2.21
CA ALA A 81 -5.77 -2.76 -3.68
C ALA A 81 -7.14 -2.31 -4.22
N ARG A 82 -8.20 -2.45 -3.43
CA ARG A 82 -9.57 -2.06 -3.77
C ARG A 82 -10.42 -1.93 -2.52
N VAL A 83 -11.46 -1.11 -2.60
CA VAL A 83 -12.51 -0.98 -1.59
C VAL A 83 -13.79 -1.61 -2.13
N LEU A 84 -14.49 -2.39 -1.29
CA LEU A 84 -15.82 -2.89 -1.58
C LEU A 84 -16.80 -2.23 -0.60
N MET A 85 -17.83 -1.57 -1.13
CA MET A 85 -18.85 -0.91 -0.33
C MET A 85 -20.19 -1.63 -0.48
N GLN A 86 -20.95 -1.71 0.60
CA GLN A 86 -22.33 -2.19 0.59
C GLN A 86 -23.27 -1.00 0.34
N ASP A 87 -24.44 -1.26 -0.24
CA ASP A 87 -25.35 -0.21 -0.73
C ASP A 87 -25.63 0.91 0.28
N PHE A 88 -25.83 0.62 1.57
CA PHE A 88 -26.12 1.65 2.58
C PHE A 88 -24.87 2.34 3.13
N THR A 89 -23.73 1.66 3.16
CA THR A 89 -22.47 2.25 3.64
C THR A 89 -21.73 3.03 2.55
N GLY A 90 -22.02 2.75 1.28
CA GLY A 90 -21.43 3.45 0.14
C GLY A 90 -22.06 4.83 -0.13
N VAL A 91 -23.34 5.02 0.19
CA VAL A 91 -24.04 6.30 -0.07
C VAL A 91 -23.37 7.48 0.65
N PRO A 92 -23.07 7.42 1.96
CA PRO A 92 -22.36 8.51 2.64
C PRO A 92 -21.00 8.84 2.00
N ALA A 93 -20.22 7.83 1.64
CA ALA A 93 -18.90 8.04 1.01
C ALA A 93 -19.01 8.73 -0.36
N VAL A 94 -20.03 8.40 -1.17
CA VAL A 94 -20.28 9.06 -2.45
C VAL A 94 -20.77 10.50 -2.25
N VAL A 95 -21.58 10.75 -1.22
CA VAL A 95 -22.02 12.10 -0.86
C VAL A 95 -20.84 12.95 -0.40
N ASP A 96 -19.92 12.40 0.38
CA ASP A 96 -18.69 13.10 0.78
C ASP A 96 -17.82 13.46 -0.43
N LEU A 97 -17.67 12.55 -1.40
CA LEU A 97 -16.96 12.84 -2.66
C LEU A 97 -17.63 13.98 -3.44
N ALA A 98 -18.97 14.03 -3.48
CA ALA A 98 -19.71 15.12 -4.12
C ALA A 98 -19.48 16.45 -3.39
N ALA A 99 -19.59 16.47 -2.05
CA ALA A 99 -19.34 17.66 -1.25
C ALA A 99 -17.89 18.18 -1.40
N MET A 100 -16.91 17.28 -1.47
CA MET A 100 -15.51 17.65 -1.73
C MET A 100 -15.31 18.24 -3.13
N ARG A 101 -16.06 17.78 -4.14
CA ARG A 101 -16.02 18.37 -5.50
C ARG A 101 -16.59 19.79 -5.51
N ASP A 102 -17.71 20.01 -4.83
CA ASP A 102 -18.31 21.34 -4.70
C ASP A 102 -17.33 22.30 -3.99
N ALA A 103 -16.74 21.86 -2.87
CA ALA A 103 -15.74 22.64 -2.14
C ALA A 103 -14.48 22.94 -2.98
N MET A 104 -14.03 21.97 -3.79
CA MET A 104 -12.89 22.17 -4.71
C MET A 104 -13.20 23.24 -5.77
N ALA A 105 -14.43 23.26 -6.29
CA ALA A 105 -14.87 24.29 -7.25
C ALA A 105 -14.93 25.68 -6.60
N GLU A 106 -15.44 25.78 -5.37
CA GLU A 106 -15.56 27.05 -4.63
C GLU A 106 -14.20 27.71 -4.37
N ILE A 107 -13.15 26.92 -4.13
CA ILE A 107 -11.77 27.43 -3.95
C ILE A 107 -11.03 27.66 -5.27
N GLY A 108 -11.71 27.50 -6.42
CA GLY A 108 -11.14 27.68 -7.76
C GLY A 108 -10.21 26.54 -8.21
N GLY A 109 -10.26 25.39 -7.53
CA GLY A 109 -9.55 24.18 -7.91
C GLY A 109 -10.27 23.40 -9.01
N ASP A 110 -9.69 22.27 -9.39
CA ASP A 110 -10.24 21.34 -10.38
C ASP A 110 -11.00 20.21 -9.67
N PRO A 111 -12.35 20.15 -9.75
CA PRO A 111 -13.14 19.11 -9.10
C PRO A 111 -12.83 17.70 -9.58
N GLU A 112 -12.31 17.52 -10.81
CA GLU A 112 -11.98 16.20 -11.36
C GLU A 112 -10.84 15.51 -10.60
N LYS A 113 -10.03 16.27 -9.85
CA LYS A 113 -9.00 15.72 -8.96
C LYS A 113 -9.56 15.02 -7.74
N VAL A 114 -10.82 15.25 -7.38
CA VAL A 114 -11.51 14.52 -6.32
C VAL A 114 -12.13 13.26 -6.92
N ASN A 115 -11.33 12.19 -6.92
CA ASN A 115 -11.72 10.89 -7.44
C ASN A 115 -11.13 9.76 -6.57
N PRO A 116 -11.87 8.67 -6.34
CA PRO A 116 -11.32 7.44 -5.76
C PRO A 116 -10.19 6.83 -6.58
#